data_AF-A0A0Q6XIB0-F1
#
_entry.id   AF-A0A0Q6XIB0-F1
#
_cell.length_a   1.000
_cell.length_b   1.000
_cell.length_c   1.000
_cell.angle_alpha   90.00
_cell.angle_beta   90.00
_cell.angle_gamma   90.00
#
_symmetry.space_group_name_H-M   'P 1'
#
loop_
_entity.id
_entity.type
_entity.pdbx_description
1 polymer ?
#
loop_
_entity_poly.entity_id
_entity_poly.type
_entity_poly.pdbx_seq_one_letter_code
_entity_poly.pdbx_strand_id
1 'polypeptide(L)'
;MTRSSSVFHMSLNRPRLVAGVGSEAFGLIVVMGVMAMNLRSLPIALSIPPMFLFLRWVYRKDAVLLKAFLGYLKQADLYDPWVRAPVAAQRPPGFGRGLFC
;
A
#
# COMPACT_ATOMS: atom_id res chain seq x y z
N MET A 1 -0.33 -26.22 21.53
CA MET A 1 -0.22 -25.74 20.14
C MET A 1 -1.61 -25.53 19.57
N THR A 2 -2.15 -24.32 19.65
CA THR A 2 -3.46 -23.98 19.07
C THR A 2 -3.24 -23.51 17.63
N ARG A 3 -3.67 -24.32 16.66
CA ARG A 3 -3.67 -23.96 15.24
C ARG A 3 -4.72 -22.88 15.03
N SER A 4 -4.33 -21.61 15.04
CA SER A 4 -5.22 -20.49 14.73
C SER A 4 -5.43 -20.44 13.22
N SER A 5 -6.36 -21.24 12.70
CA SER A 5 -6.85 -21.10 11.34
C SER A 5 -7.86 -19.95 11.32
N SER A 6 -7.38 -18.72 11.15
CA SER A 6 -8.26 -17.58 10.90
C SER A 6 -9.00 -17.83 9.58
N VAL A 7 -10.31 -18.06 9.68
CA VAL A 7 -11.21 -18.10 8.52
C VAL A 7 -11.19 -16.70 7.89
N PHE A 8 -10.32 -16.49 6.89
CA PHE A 8 -10.25 -15.24 6.18
C PHE A 8 -11.54 -15.05 5.38
N HIS A 9 -12.48 -14.29 5.93
CA HIS A 9 -13.67 -13.89 5.19
C HIS A 9 -13.23 -13.01 4.01
N MET A 10 -13.58 -13.40 2.78
CA MET A 10 -13.22 -12.68 1.54
C MET A 10 -13.64 -11.19 1.57
N SER A 11 -14.63 -10.81 2.38
CA SER A 11 -15.04 -9.42 2.58
C SER A 11 -13.93 -8.55 3.20
N LEU A 12 -13.07 -9.10 4.07
CA LEU A 12 -11.93 -8.37 4.67
C LEU A 12 -10.78 -8.13 3.68
N ASN A 13 -10.67 -8.94 2.63
CA ASN A 13 -9.64 -8.79 1.62
C ASN A 13 -10.07 -7.95 0.40
N ARG A 14 -11.29 -7.40 0.40
CA ARG A 14 -11.74 -6.57 -0.72
C ARG A 14 -10.91 -5.29 -0.79
N PRO A 15 -10.33 -4.96 -1.96
CA PRO A 15 -9.58 -3.73 -2.14
C PRO A 15 -10.53 -2.53 -1.99
N ARG A 16 -10.16 -1.55 -1.17
CA ARG A 16 -10.90 -0.29 -1.02
C ARG A 16 -10.61 0.60 -2.23
N LEU A 17 -11.42 0.43 -3.27
CA LEU A 17 -11.35 1.22 -4.50
C LEU A 17 -12.42 2.31 -4.51
N VAL A 18 -12.02 3.54 -4.83
CA VAL A 18 -12.90 4.67 -5.12
C VAL A 18 -12.84 4.89 -6.63
N ALA A 19 -13.99 4.82 -7.32
CA ALA A 19 -14.08 4.95 -8.78
C ALA A 19 -13.15 4.02 -9.60
N GLY A 20 -12.78 2.86 -9.05
CA GLY A 20 -11.86 1.90 -9.68
C GLY A 20 -10.37 2.16 -9.44
N VAL A 21 -10.03 3.10 -8.54
CA VAL A 21 -8.66 3.45 -8.14
C VAL A 21 -8.52 3.30 -6.62
N GLY A 22 -7.34 2.96 -6.10
CA GLY A 22 -7.12 2.90 -4.64
C GLY A 22 -7.44 4.23 -3.95
N SER A 23 -8.04 4.18 -2.76
CA SER A 23 -8.43 5.39 -1.99
C SER A 23 -7.30 6.39 -1.76
N GLU A 24 -6.08 5.91 -1.47
CA GLU A 24 -4.88 6.77 -1.28
C GLU A 24 -4.50 7.49 -2.58
N ALA A 25 -4.49 6.76 -3.70
CA ALA A 25 -4.21 7.30 -5.01
C ALA A 25 -5.27 8.32 -5.48
N PHE A 26 -6.54 8.05 -5.18
CA PHE A 26 -7.62 8.99 -5.44
C PHE A 26 -7.44 10.30 -4.66
N GLY A 27 -7.06 10.20 -3.37
CA GLY A 27 -6.72 11.38 -2.57
C GLY A 27 -5.60 12.22 -3.18
N LEU A 28 -4.56 11.57 -3.71
CA LEU A 28 -3.44 12.25 -4.38
C LEU A 28 -3.89 13.01 -5.63
N ILE A 29 -4.78 12.43 -6.45
CA ILE A 29 -5.35 13.08 -7.63
C ILE A 29 -6.18 14.31 -7.24
N VAL A 30 -6.99 14.21 -6.18
CA VAL A 30 -7.79 15.34 -5.67
C VAL A 30 -6.88 16.49 -5.22
N VAL A 31 -5.82 16.18 -4.46
CA VAL A 31 -4.85 17.19 -4.02
C VAL A 31 -4.18 17.87 -5.22
N MET A 32 -3.77 17.10 -6.23
CA MET A 32 -3.21 17.69 -7.46
C MET A 32 -4.23 18.56 -8.20
N GLY A 33 -5.52 18.19 -8.21
CA GLY A 33 -6.59 19.01 -8.78
C GLY A 33 -6.75 20.35 -8.06
N VAL A 34 -6.81 20.33 -6.72
CA VAL A 34 -6.86 21.55 -5.91
C VAL A 34 -5.62 22.41 -6.17
N MET A 35 -4.45 21.80 -6.28
CA MET A 35 -3.20 22.51 -6.57
C MET A 35 -3.18 23.12 -7.98
N ALA A 36 -3.67 22.41 -8.99
CA ALA A 36 -3.79 22.91 -10.36
C ALA A 36 -4.68 24.16 -10.43
N MET A 37 -5.78 24.17 -9.68
CA MET A 37 -6.67 25.32 -9.58
C MET A 37 -6.01 26.51 -8.86
N ASN A 38 -5.30 26.26 -7.76
CA ASN A 38 -4.60 27.31 -7.02
C ASN A 38 -3.48 27.97 -7.84
N LEU A 39 -2.68 27.18 -8.55
CA LEU A 39 -1.61 27.72 -9.41
C LEU A 39 -2.11 28.21 -10.78
N ARG A 40 -3.40 28.05 -11.10
CA ARG A 40 -3.97 28.27 -12.45
C ARG A 40 -3.14 27.61 -13.56
N SER A 41 -2.56 26.47 -13.25
CA SER A 41 -1.60 25.80 -14.12
C SER A 41 -2.33 24.82 -15.02
N LEU A 42 -2.55 25.25 -16.27
CA LEU A 42 -3.10 24.41 -17.33
C LEU A 42 -2.33 23.09 -17.53
N PRO A 43 -0.98 23.04 -17.51
CA PRO A 43 -0.29 21.75 -17.73
C PRO A 43 -0.57 20.73 -16.63
N ILE A 44 -0.73 21.17 -15.37
CA ILE A 44 -1.07 20.27 -14.26
C ILE A 44 -2.53 19.82 -14.39
N ALA A 45 -3.44 20.73 -14.75
CA ALA A 45 -4.84 20.36 -14.96
C ALA A 45 -5.01 19.33 -16.08
N LEU A 46 -4.24 19.46 -17.16
CA LEU A 46 -4.31 18.59 -18.34
C LEU A 46 -3.64 17.22 -18.11
N SER A 47 -2.72 17.11 -17.15
CA SER A 47 -2.09 15.84 -16.78
C SER A 47 -2.95 14.96 -15.87
N ILE A 48 -3.97 15.52 -15.21
CA ILE A 48 -4.85 14.78 -14.28
C ILE A 48 -5.68 13.68 -14.98
N PRO A 49 -6.40 13.94 -16.10
CA PRO A 49 -7.19 12.91 -16.78
C PRO A 49 -6.37 11.68 -17.24
N PRO A 50 -5.23 11.83 -17.94
CA PRO A 50 -4.45 10.66 -18.35
C PRO A 50 -3.87 9.92 -17.14
N MET A 51 -3.48 10.64 -16.09
CA MET A 51 -3.02 10.02 -14.85
C MET A 51 -4.13 9.20 -14.18
N PHE A 52 -5.36 9.72 -14.08
CA PHE A 52 -6.51 8.97 -13.55
C PHE A 52 -6.78 7.68 -14.34
N LEU A 53 -6.78 7.76 -15.67
CA LEU A 53 -7.01 6.60 -16.53
C LEU A 53 -5.89 5.55 -16.39
N PHE A 54 -4.62 6.00 -16.31
CA PHE A 54 -3.48 5.14 -16.08
C PHE A 54 -3.60 4.43 -14.73
N LEU A 55 -3.89 5.16 -13.64
CA LEU A 55 -4.08 4.56 -12.33
C LEU A 55 -5.24 3.56 -12.34
N ARG A 56 -6.38 3.90 -12.95
CA ARG A 56 -7.51 2.99 -13.08
C ARG A 56 -7.13 1.71 -13.83
N TRP A 57 -6.30 1.79 -14.86
CA TRP A 57 -5.80 0.63 -15.59
C TRP A 57 -4.87 -0.24 -14.73
N VAL A 58 -3.94 0.37 -13.99
CA VAL A 58 -3.03 -0.33 -13.07
C VAL A 58 -3.82 -1.06 -11.97
N TYR A 59 -4.73 -0.35 -11.30
CA TYR A 59 -5.55 -0.91 -10.23
C TYR A 59 -6.52 -2.00 -10.71
N ARG A 60 -6.94 -1.95 -11.99
CA ARG A 60 -7.76 -3.01 -12.61
C ARG A 60 -6.97 -4.31 -12.79
N LYS A 61 -5.66 -4.23 -13.02
CA LYS A 61 -4.81 -5.42 -13.22
C LYS A 61 -4.46 -6.11 -11.91
N ASP A 62 -4.22 -5.35 -10.84
CA ASP A 62 -3.60 -5.95 -9.64
C ASP A 62 -4.06 -5.33 -8.32
N ALA A 63 -5.30 -5.61 -7.95
CA ALA A 63 -5.84 -5.12 -6.69
C ALA A 63 -5.26 -5.83 -5.44
N VAL A 64 -4.64 -7.00 -5.63
CA VAL A 64 -4.09 -7.82 -4.55
C VAL A 64 -2.56 -7.71 -4.48
N LEU A 65 -1.87 -7.70 -5.62
CA LEU A 65 -0.40 -7.67 -5.68
C LEU A 65 0.16 -6.41 -5.03
N LEU A 66 -0.40 -5.23 -5.31
CA LEU A 66 0.09 -3.97 -4.74
C LEU A 66 -0.08 -3.94 -3.21
N LYS A 67 -1.24 -4.43 -2.72
CA LYS A 67 -1.51 -4.53 -1.28
C LYS A 67 -0.57 -5.52 -0.60
N ALA A 68 -0.33 -6.68 -1.24
CA ALA A 68 0.63 -7.65 -0.75
C ALA A 68 2.06 -7.09 -0.75
N PHE A 69 2.47 -6.42 -1.83
CA PHE A 69 3.78 -5.79 -1.97
C PHE A 69 4.02 -4.69 -0.92
N LEU A 70 3.06 -3.78 -0.72
CA LEU A 70 3.12 -2.78 0.35
C LEU A 70 3.10 -3.42 1.75
N GLY A 71 2.37 -4.52 1.92
CA GLY A 71 2.40 -5.34 3.14
C GLY A 71 3.79 -5.92 3.40
N TYR A 72 4.41 -6.51 2.38
CA TYR A 72 5.77 -7.03 2.44
C TYR A 72 6.79 -5.92 2.74
N LEU A 73 6.67 -4.74 2.12
CA LEU A 73 7.55 -3.61 2.41
C LEU A 73 7.44 -3.14 3.87
N LYS A 74 6.23 -3.08 4.43
CA LYS A 74 6.04 -2.74 5.85
C LYS A 74 6.57 -3.82 6.79
N GLN A 75 6.57 -5.07 6.36
CA GLN A 75 7.08 -6.20 7.14
C GLN A 75 8.57 -6.44 6.92
N ALA A 76 9.20 -5.87 5.90
CA ALA A 76 10.61 -6.06 5.60
C ALA A 76 11.51 -5.73 6.81
N ASP A 77 11.20 -4.66 7.54
CA ASP A 77 11.93 -4.26 8.76
C ASP A 77 11.83 -5.29 9.91
N LEU A 78 10.72 -6.04 9.96
CA LEU A 78 10.52 -7.14 10.93
C LEU A 78 11.31 -8.40 10.55
N TYR A 79 11.64 -8.58 9.27
CA TYR A 79 12.44 -9.71 8.77
C TYR A 79 13.91 -9.34 8.52
N ASP A 80 14.27 -8.06 8.63
CA ASP A 80 15.64 -7.58 8.41
C ASP A 80 16.59 -8.27 9.40
N PRO A 81 17.67 -8.93 8.95
CA PRO A 81 18.68 -9.48 9.84
C PRO A 81 19.36 -8.40 10.70
N TRP A 82 19.46 -7.15 10.23
CA TRP A 82 20.01 -6.02 10.97
C TRP A 82 18.91 -5.11 11.54
N VAL A 83 18.24 -5.62 12.57
CA VAL A 83 17.12 -4.92 13.22
C VAL A 83 17.55 -3.60 13.83
N ARG A 84 16.82 -2.52 13.51
CA ARG A 84 16.96 -1.25 14.21
C ARG A 84 16.34 -1.35 15.61
N ALA A 85 16.99 -0.75 16.61
CA ALA A 85 16.56 -0.76 18.01
C ALA A 85 15.04 -0.52 18.27
N PRO A 86 14.34 0.43 17.62
CA PRO A 86 12.91 0.65 17.87
C PRO A 86 12.00 -0.48 17.37
N VAL A 87 12.47 -1.30 16.43
CA VAL A 87 11.70 -2.40 15.81
C VAL A 87 11.97 -3.73 16.54
N ALA A 88 13.11 -3.85 17.23
CA ALA A 88 13.49 -5.05 17.99
C ALA A 88 12.46 -5.40 19.09
N ALA A 89 11.91 -4.39 19.78
CA ALA A 89 10.91 -4.58 20.82
C ALA A 89 9.53 -5.03 20.29
N GLN A 90 9.27 -4.84 19.00
CA GLN A 90 8.00 -5.21 18.36
C GLN A 90 8.01 -6.63 17.78
N ARG A 91 9.17 -7.31 17.81
CA ARG A 91 9.29 -8.68 17.30
C ARG A 91 8.66 -9.70 18.27
N PRO A 92 7.94 -10.71 17.76
CA PRO A 92 7.51 -11.83 18.58
C PRO A 92 8.71 -12.57 19.21
N PRO A 93 8.56 -13.14 20.42
CA PRO A 93 9.63 -13.90 21.05
C PRO A 93 10.02 -15.10 20.18
N GLY A 94 11.32 -15.22 19.85
CA GLY A 94 11.86 -16.29 19.00
C GLY A 94 12.08 -15.91 17.53
N PHE A 95 11.66 -14.71 17.11
CA PHE A 95 11.84 -14.24 15.72
C PHE A 95 13.30 -13.86 15.43
N GLY A 96 13.89 -14.43 14.38
CA GLY A 96 15.28 -14.15 13.96
C GLY A 96 16.39 -14.82 14.79
N ARG A 97 16.04 -15.63 15.80
CA ARG A 97 17.03 -16.41 16.58
C ARG A 97 17.57 -17.58 15.74
N GLY A 98 18.89 -17.62 15.53
CA GLY A 98 19.56 -18.70 14.80
C GLY A 98 19.50 -18.57 13.27
N LEU A 99 19.04 -17.44 12.74
CA LEU A 99 19.31 -17.07 11.34
C LEU A 99 20.77 -16.60 11.28
N PHE A 100 21.68 -17.57 11.17
CA PHE A 100 23.06 -17.31 10.82
C PHE A 100 23.08 -16.84 9.36
N CYS A 101 23.56 -15.61 9.14
CA CYS A 101 24.11 -15.23 7.84
C CYS A 101 25.47 -15.93 7.66
#